data_AF-A0A7R9ZTY9-F1
#
_entry.id   AF-A0A7R9ZTY9-F1
#
_cell.length_a   1.000
_cell.length_b   1.000
_cell.length_c   1.000
_cell.angle_alpha   90.00
_cell.angle_beta   90.00
_cell.angle_gamma   90.00
#
_symmetry.space_group_name_H-M   'P 1'
#
loop_
_entity.id
_entity.type
_entity.pdbx_description
1 polymer ?
#
loop_
_entity_poly.entity_id
_entity_poly.type
_entity_poly.pdbx_seq_one_letter_code
_entity_poly.pdbx_strand_id
1 'polypeptide(L)'
;MGGVEALGKGFTEYARRKFNPSQLMAISASSQGYGDGGFTLIKGPPGTGKTTTLVNILNALHIRQFNKYYDEVRKIVSIQTGNRQTALEIARRAKPRLLVCAPSNAAVDNVILKIMEDGFIDGSGQRYNPSITRIGVGQSQAVKDVALETKVDQILTD
;
A
#
# COMPACT_ATOMS: atom_id res chain seq x y z
N MET A 1 7.79 -11.01 14.58
CA MET A 1 7.17 -9.81 15.16
C MET A 1 5.86 -9.54 14.45
N GLY A 2 4.74 -9.81 15.11
CA GLY A 2 3.40 -9.48 14.63
C GLY A 2 2.75 -8.52 15.62
N GLY A 3 1.92 -7.59 15.14
CA GLY A 3 1.25 -6.59 15.97
C GLY A 3 1.53 -5.15 15.55
N VAL A 4 0.97 -4.18 16.28
CA VAL A 4 1.02 -2.73 15.99
C VAL A 4 2.46 -2.20 15.92
N GLU A 5 3.41 -2.82 16.64
CA GLU A 5 4.83 -2.49 16.55
C GLU A 5 5.45 -2.73 15.17
N ALA A 6 4.90 -3.66 14.38
CA ALA A 6 5.36 -3.94 13.02
C ALA A 6 5.12 -2.79 12.03
N LEU A 7 4.25 -1.83 12.41
CA LEU A 7 3.92 -0.66 11.60
C LEU A 7 4.83 0.55 11.91
N GLY A 8 5.63 0.48 12.97
CA GLY A 8 6.48 1.59 13.42
C GLY A 8 5.75 2.63 14.27
N LYS A 9 6.52 3.33 15.11
CA LYS A 9 6.00 4.31 16.08
C LYS A 9 5.35 5.52 15.39
N GLY A 10 5.97 6.04 14.35
CA GLY A 10 5.48 7.25 13.67
C GLY A 10 4.13 7.03 12.98
N PHE A 11 3.95 5.93 12.26
CA PHE A 11 2.64 5.57 11.71
C PHE A 11 1.58 5.38 12.81
N THR A 12 1.95 4.69 13.90
CA THR A 12 1.03 4.41 15.01
C THR A 12 0.55 5.70 15.69
N GLU A 13 1.45 6.66 15.93
CA GLU A 13 1.10 7.96 16.50
C GLU A 13 0.24 8.80 15.56
N TYR A 14 0.59 8.83 14.27
CA TYR A 14 -0.23 9.49 13.24
C TYR A 14 -1.65 8.92 13.22
N ALA A 15 -1.78 7.58 13.18
CA ALA A 15 -3.07 6.93 13.11
C ALA A 15 -3.92 7.26 14.33
N ARG A 16 -3.34 7.18 15.55
CA ARG A 16 -4.03 7.48 16.81
C ARG A 16 -4.55 8.91 16.90
N ARG A 17 -3.87 9.88 16.26
CA ARG A 17 -4.30 11.28 16.24
C ARG A 17 -5.41 11.54 15.21
N LYS A 18 -5.41 10.83 14.08
CA LYS A 18 -6.31 11.10 12.94
C LYS A 18 -7.60 10.28 12.98
N PHE A 19 -7.59 9.06 13.50
CA PHE A 19 -8.69 8.11 13.38
C PHE A 19 -9.41 7.89 14.70
N ASN A 20 -10.73 7.67 14.61
CA ASN A 20 -11.52 7.27 15.77
C ASN A 20 -11.28 5.79 16.14
N PRO A 21 -11.76 5.32 17.31
CA PRO A 21 -11.49 3.96 17.78
C PRO A 21 -11.90 2.83 16.82
N SER A 22 -13.04 2.94 16.12
CA SER A 22 -13.50 1.88 15.21
C SER A 22 -12.67 1.82 13.93
N GLN A 23 -12.24 2.97 13.42
CA GLN A 23 -11.34 3.06 12.28
C GLN A 23 -9.93 2.54 12.63
N LEU A 24 -9.42 2.90 13.82
CA LEU A 24 -8.15 2.37 14.34
C LEU A 24 -8.16 0.85 14.48
N MET A 25 -9.27 0.30 14.97
CA MET A 25 -9.46 -1.14 15.05
C MET A 25 -9.42 -1.77 13.65
N ALA A 26 -10.12 -1.20 12.66
CA ALA A 26 -10.10 -1.70 11.28
C ALA A 26 -8.70 -1.66 10.66
N ILE A 27 -7.96 -0.55 10.82
CA ILE A 27 -6.57 -0.39 10.35
C ILE A 27 -5.67 -1.43 11.03
N SER A 28 -5.76 -1.56 12.35
CA SER A 28 -4.93 -2.50 13.11
C SER A 28 -5.25 -3.95 12.74
N ALA A 29 -6.52 -4.32 12.61
CA ALA A 29 -6.95 -5.66 12.25
C ALA A 29 -6.42 -6.07 10.87
N SER A 30 -6.43 -5.15 9.89
CA SER A 30 -5.85 -5.42 8.56
C SER A 30 -4.34 -5.72 8.62
N SER A 31 -3.65 -5.16 9.62
CA SER A 31 -2.21 -5.37 9.81
C SER A 31 -1.88 -6.60 10.66
N GLN A 32 -2.84 -7.19 11.37
CA GLN A 32 -2.63 -8.33 12.24
C GLN A 32 -3.04 -9.63 11.53
N GLY A 33 -2.10 -10.58 11.41
CA GLY A 33 -2.38 -12.00 11.22
C GLY A 33 -3.41 -12.40 10.17
N TYR A 34 -2.98 -12.45 8.91
CA TYR A 34 -3.39 -13.54 8.01
C TYR A 34 -2.10 -14.26 7.68
N GLY A 35 -1.85 -15.40 8.33
CA GLY A 35 -0.65 -16.22 8.09
C GLY A 35 -0.61 -16.64 6.61
N ASP A 36 -1.62 -17.42 6.23
CA ASP A 36 -1.79 -18.03 4.90
C ASP A 36 -3.00 -17.47 4.12
N GLY A 37 -3.48 -16.29 4.50
CA GLY A 37 -4.65 -15.63 3.91
C GLY A 37 -5.88 -15.60 4.82
N GLY A 38 -6.96 -14.98 4.33
CA GLY A 38 -8.24 -14.85 5.00
C GLY A 38 -9.02 -13.62 4.53
N PHE A 39 -10.18 -13.38 5.14
CA PHE A 39 -11.12 -12.36 4.70
C PHE A 39 -11.53 -11.44 5.85
N THR A 40 -11.51 -10.14 5.60
CA THR A 40 -11.98 -9.12 6.54
C THR A 40 -13.15 -8.36 5.93
N LEU A 41 -14.23 -8.20 6.68
CA LEU A 41 -15.33 -7.31 6.34
C LEU A 41 -15.27 -6.04 7.18
N ILE A 42 -15.21 -4.89 6.50
CA ILE A 42 -15.27 -3.58 7.15
C ILE A 42 -16.54 -2.89 6.68
N LYS A 43 -17.46 -2.65 7.61
CA LYS A 43 -18.75 -2.02 7.35
C LYS A 43 -18.77 -0.62 7.95
N GLY A 44 -19.26 0.36 7.18
CA GLY A 44 -19.43 1.73 7.63
C GLY A 44 -20.71 2.37 7.06
N PRO A 45 -21.60 2.94 7.89
CA PRO A 45 -22.71 3.78 7.43
C PRO A 45 -22.28 4.93 6.50
N PRO A 46 -23.22 5.62 5.82
CA PRO A 46 -22.90 6.84 5.06
C PRO A 46 -22.17 7.86 5.95
N GLY A 47 -21.17 8.55 5.38
CA GLY A 47 -20.41 9.58 6.11
C GLY A 47 -19.34 9.09 7.11
N THR A 48 -19.18 7.79 7.35
CA THR A 48 -18.23 7.28 8.39
C THR A 48 -16.76 7.17 7.95
N GLY A 49 -16.38 7.86 6.87
CA GLY A 49 -14.99 7.92 6.41
C GLY A 49 -14.44 6.61 5.81
N LYS A 50 -15.29 5.75 5.23
CA LYS A 50 -14.88 4.46 4.63
C LYS A 50 -13.65 4.56 3.73
N THR A 51 -13.64 5.51 2.80
CA THR A 51 -12.52 5.71 1.86
C THR A 51 -11.26 6.15 2.58
N THR A 52 -11.37 7.07 3.54
CA THR A 52 -10.24 7.50 4.38
C THR A 52 -9.65 6.33 5.17
N THR A 53 -10.50 5.48 5.76
CA THR A 53 -10.08 4.27 6.47
C THR A 53 -9.42 3.27 5.52
N LEU A 54 -10.00 3.05 4.32
CA LEU A 54 -9.43 2.17 3.29
C LEU A 54 -8.01 2.58 2.91
N VAL A 55 -7.77 3.87 2.64
CA VAL A 55 -6.43 4.38 2.30
C VAL A 55 -5.41 4.07 3.40
N ASN A 56 -5.82 4.13 4.68
CA ASN A 56 -4.92 3.88 5.79
C ASN A 56 -4.75 2.39 6.12
N ILE A 57 -5.72 1.55 5.76
CA ILE A 57 -5.55 0.09 5.69
C ILE A 57 -4.53 -0.27 4.61
N LEU A 58 -4.63 0.33 3.42
CA LEU A 58 -3.65 0.11 2.36
C LEU A 58 -2.25 0.55 2.79
N ASN A 59 -2.13 1.68 3.49
CA ASN A 59 -0.86 2.13 4.06
C ASN A 59 -0.29 1.11 5.09
N ALA A 60 -1.10 0.68 6.06
CA ALA A 60 -0.66 -0.31 7.05
C ALA A 60 -0.24 -1.65 6.41
N LEU A 61 -0.99 -2.13 5.43
CA LEU A 61 -0.64 -3.31 4.64
C LEU A 61 0.66 -3.11 3.86
N HIS A 62 0.84 -1.94 3.25
CA HIS A 62 2.05 -1.60 2.51
C HIS A 62 3.27 -1.64 3.43
N ILE A 63 3.24 -0.98 4.59
CA ILE A 63 4.34 -1.01 5.58
C ILE A 63 4.67 -2.44 5.96
N ARG A 64 3.66 -3.23 6.36
CA ARG A 64 3.86 -4.61 6.80
C ARG A 64 4.50 -5.48 5.71
N GLN A 65 3.98 -5.43 4.49
CA GLN A 65 4.47 -6.26 3.40
C GLN A 65 5.88 -5.85 2.95
N PHE A 66 6.15 -4.54 2.90
CA PHE A 66 7.49 -4.05 2.56
C PHE A 66 8.51 -4.32 3.65
N ASN A 67 8.15 -4.24 4.94
CA ASN A 67 9.04 -4.63 6.03
C ASN A 67 9.46 -6.11 5.90
N LYS A 68 8.48 -7.01 5.69
CA LYS A 68 8.75 -8.44 5.45
C LYS A 68 9.65 -8.63 4.22
N TYR A 69 9.34 -7.93 3.13
CA TYR A 69 10.14 -7.97 1.91
C TYR A 69 11.59 -7.53 2.13
N TYR A 70 11.81 -6.39 2.79
CA TYR A 70 13.16 -5.88 3.05
C TYR A 70 13.98 -6.80 3.96
N ASP A 71 13.34 -7.45 4.94
CA ASP A 71 14.02 -8.43 5.78
C ASP A 71 14.46 -9.66 4.99
N GLU A 72 13.63 -10.17 4.08
CA GLU A 72 14.02 -11.27 3.19
C GLU A 72 15.12 -10.86 2.21
N VAL A 73 15.05 -9.65 1.64
CA VAL A 73 16.09 -9.12 0.75
C VAL A 73 17.42 -8.97 1.50
N ARG A 74 17.42 -8.48 2.74
CA ARG A 74 18.63 -8.38 3.57
C ARG A 74 19.27 -9.74 3.80
N LYS A 75 18.48 -10.78 4.08
CA LYS A 75 18.99 -12.16 4.21
C LYS A 75 19.65 -12.62 2.92
N ILE A 76 18.98 -12.45 1.77
CA ILE A 76 19.52 -12.85 0.46
C ILE A 76 20.84 -12.12 0.18
N VAL A 77 20.93 -10.82 0.44
CA VAL A 77 22.14 -10.01 0.21
C VAL A 77 23.27 -10.39 1.17
N SER A 78 22.97 -10.84 2.40
CA SER A 78 23.97 -11.26 3.37
C SER A 78 24.64 -12.60 3.03
N ILE A 79 23.97 -13.45 2.24
CA ILE A 79 24.52 -14.73 1.78
C ILE A 79 25.45 -14.43 0.60
N GLN A 80 26.77 -14.51 0.83
CA GLN A 80 27.82 -14.26 -0.17
C GLN A 80 27.90 -15.34 -1.27
N THR A 81 26.78 -15.77 -1.86
CA THR A 81 26.78 -16.71 -2.99
C THR A 81 26.83 -15.97 -4.32
N GLY A 82 28.07 -15.68 -4.76
CA GLY A 82 28.56 -15.78 -6.15
C GLY A 82 27.92 -15.01 -7.32
N ASN A 83 26.69 -14.52 -7.24
CA ASN A 83 26.06 -13.78 -8.33
C ASN A 83 25.04 -12.76 -7.81
N ARG A 84 25.52 -11.54 -7.54
CA ARG A 84 24.71 -10.39 -7.11
C ARG A 84 23.49 -10.16 -8.02
N GLN A 85 23.62 -10.48 -9.30
CA GLN A 85 22.55 -10.33 -10.28
C GLN A 85 21.36 -11.25 -10.01
N THR A 86 21.60 -12.52 -9.71
CA THR A 86 20.54 -13.51 -9.40
C THR A 86 19.81 -13.15 -8.11
N ALA A 87 20.54 -12.72 -7.08
CA ALA A 87 19.97 -12.22 -5.83
C ALA A 87 19.04 -11.01 -6.07
N LEU A 88 19.46 -10.07 -6.92
CA LEU A 88 18.64 -8.89 -7.28
C LEU A 88 17.39 -9.27 -8.07
N GLU A 89 17.47 -10.25 -8.97
CA GLU A 89 16.30 -10.72 -9.72
C GLU A 89 15.28 -11.42 -8.83
N ILE A 90 15.73 -12.28 -7.91
CA ILE A 90 14.87 -12.92 -6.91
C ILE A 90 14.18 -11.85 -6.06
N ALA A 91 14.94 -10.85 -5.57
CA ALA A 91 14.39 -9.73 -4.84
C ALA A 91 13.38 -8.92 -5.67
N ARG A 92 13.63 -8.68 -6.97
CA ARG A 92 12.67 -7.97 -7.83
C ARG A 92 11.36 -8.75 -7.99
N ARG A 93 11.43 -10.07 -8.19
CA ARG A 93 10.26 -10.93 -8.35
C ARG A 93 9.43 -11.06 -7.07
N ALA A 94 10.09 -11.01 -5.91
CA ALA A 94 9.44 -11.11 -4.61
C ALA A 94 8.84 -9.79 -4.10
N LYS A 95 8.98 -8.68 -4.85
CA LYS A 95 8.46 -7.37 -4.42
C LYS A 95 6.94 -7.40 -4.28
N PRO A 96 6.39 -7.05 -3.10
CA PRO A 96 4.96 -7.13 -2.84
C PRO A 96 4.17 -6.10 -3.66
N ARG A 97 2.94 -6.45 -4.02
CA ARG A 97 1.96 -5.58 -4.70
C ARG A 97 0.61 -5.69 -4.02
N LEU A 98 -0.11 -4.56 -3.95
CA LEU A 98 -1.49 -4.51 -3.46
C LEU A 98 -2.42 -4.27 -4.67
N LEU A 99 -3.39 -5.17 -4.87
CA LEU A 99 -4.45 -4.97 -5.86
C LEU A 99 -5.65 -4.31 -5.17
N VAL A 100 -6.12 -3.19 -5.72
CA VAL A 100 -7.28 -2.46 -5.21
C VAL A 100 -8.33 -2.40 -6.30
N CYS A 101 -9.54 -2.84 -5.98
CA CYS A 101 -10.67 -2.88 -6.90
C CYS A 101 -11.85 -2.08 -6.33
N ALA A 102 -12.66 -1.52 -7.21
CA ALA A 102 -13.93 -0.87 -6.87
C ALA A 102 -14.96 -1.15 -7.98
N PRO A 103 -16.27 -1.05 -7.70
CA PRO A 103 -17.31 -1.44 -8.65
C PRO A 103 -17.49 -0.46 -9.83
N SER A 104 -16.92 0.74 -9.79
CA SER A 104 -17.01 1.73 -10.88
C SER A 104 -15.70 2.48 -11.07
N ASN A 105 -15.47 2.98 -12.29
CA ASN A 105 -14.28 3.78 -12.63
C ASN A 105 -14.12 5.01 -11.72
N ALA A 106 -15.21 5.74 -11.48
CA ALA A 106 -15.20 6.90 -10.59
C ALA A 106 -14.80 6.52 -9.15
N ALA A 107 -15.21 5.34 -8.66
CA ALA A 107 -14.81 4.88 -7.34
C ALA A 107 -13.30 4.52 -7.28
N VAL A 108 -12.76 3.92 -8.33
CA VAL A 108 -11.31 3.65 -8.44
C VAL A 108 -10.53 4.96 -8.44
N ASP A 109 -10.93 5.91 -9.28
CA ASP A 109 -10.26 7.21 -9.42
C ASP A 109 -10.30 8.00 -8.10
N ASN A 110 -11.42 7.98 -7.39
CA ASN A 110 -11.52 8.61 -6.06
C ASN A 110 -10.55 8.00 -5.04
N VAL A 111 -10.32 6.69 -5.05
CA VAL A 111 -9.32 6.05 -4.17
C VAL A 111 -7.92 6.51 -4.55
N ILE A 112 -7.59 6.55 -5.84
CA ILE A 112 -6.28 7.00 -6.33
C ILE A 112 -6.02 8.45 -5.95
N LEU A 113 -6.96 9.34 -6.25
CA LEU A 113 -6.87 10.76 -5.90
C LEU A 113 -6.67 10.92 -4.40
N LYS A 114 -7.39 10.14 -3.58
CA LYS A 114 -7.22 10.19 -2.14
C LYS A 114 -5.83 9.73 -1.68
N ILE A 115 -5.24 8.73 -2.32
CA ILE A 115 -3.86 8.30 -2.03
C ILE A 115 -2.85 9.37 -2.48
N MET A 116 -3.06 10.01 -3.64
CA MET A 116 -2.17 11.07 -4.13
C MET A 116 -2.23 12.32 -3.24
N GLU A 117 -3.42 12.68 -2.77
CA GLU A 117 -3.68 13.81 -1.87
C GLU A 117 -3.15 13.55 -0.45
N ASP A 118 -3.58 12.47 0.20
CA ASP A 118 -3.20 12.20 1.61
C ASP A 118 -1.77 11.68 1.71
N GLY A 119 -1.32 10.90 0.72
CA GLY A 119 -0.07 10.14 0.79
C GLY A 119 -0.15 8.98 1.77
N PHE A 120 0.90 8.16 1.76
CA PHE A 120 1.18 7.17 2.80
C PHE A 120 2.14 7.77 3.83
N ILE A 121 2.06 7.25 5.05
CA ILE A 121 2.91 7.59 6.18
C ILE A 121 3.72 6.36 6.54
N ASP A 122 5.04 6.45 6.59
CA ASP A 122 5.91 5.33 6.94
C ASP A 122 5.99 5.08 8.45
N GLY A 123 6.75 4.05 8.86
CA GLY A 123 6.92 3.71 10.27
C GLY A 123 7.65 4.76 11.11
N SER A 124 8.32 5.74 10.48
CA SER A 124 8.96 6.90 11.12
C SER A 124 8.04 8.12 11.19
N GLY A 125 6.89 8.08 10.53
CA GLY A 125 5.92 9.17 10.49
C GLY A 125 6.08 10.10 9.28
N GLN A 126 6.95 9.76 8.34
CA GLN A 126 7.20 10.57 7.15
C GLN A 126 6.21 10.25 6.03
N ARG A 127 5.76 11.30 5.33
CA ARG A 127 4.84 11.17 4.20
C ARG A 127 5.59 10.78 2.94
N TYR A 128 5.08 9.80 2.21
CA TYR A 128 5.55 9.39 0.88
C TYR A 128 4.38 9.03 -0.03
N ASN A 129 4.61 9.06 -1.34
CA ASN A 129 3.62 8.59 -2.31
C ASN A 129 4.04 7.20 -2.82
N PRO A 130 3.20 6.17 -2.67
CA PRO A 130 3.50 4.85 -3.21
C PRO A 130 3.45 4.87 -4.75
N SER A 131 4.11 3.90 -5.39
CA SER A 131 3.94 3.69 -6.83
C SER A 131 2.55 3.11 -7.11
N ILE A 132 1.76 3.80 -7.91
CA ILE A 132 0.38 3.43 -8.27
C ILE A 132 0.31 3.27 -9.78
N THR A 133 -0.33 2.21 -10.26
CA THR A 133 -0.69 2.05 -11.67
C THR A 133 -2.18 1.76 -11.78
N ARG A 134 -2.92 2.65 -12.44
CA ARG A 134 -4.33 2.50 -12.78
C ARG A 134 -4.45 1.68 -14.06
N ILE A 135 -5.21 0.58 -14.01
CA ILE A 135 -5.40 -0.34 -15.13
C ILE A 135 -6.85 -0.29 -15.58
N GLY A 136 -7.10 -0.14 -16.89
CA GLY A 136 -8.43 -0.20 -17.50
C GLY A 136 -8.94 1.16 -17.99
N VAL A 137 -9.94 1.13 -18.88
CA VAL A 137 -10.42 2.31 -19.63
C VAL A 137 -11.24 3.31 -18.79
N GLY A 138 -11.49 4.49 -19.36
CA GLY A 138 -12.43 5.48 -18.81
C GLY A 138 -11.91 6.20 -17.57
N GLN A 139 -10.59 6.42 -17.50
CA GLN A 139 -9.95 7.20 -16.45
C GLN A 139 -10.20 8.70 -16.61
N SER A 140 -10.40 9.38 -15.47
CA SER A 140 -10.46 10.82 -15.43
C SER A 140 -9.08 11.45 -15.70
N GLN A 141 -9.09 12.69 -16.20
CA GLN A 141 -7.87 13.44 -16.48
C GLN A 141 -6.99 13.62 -15.23
N ALA A 142 -7.59 13.64 -14.04
CA ALA A 142 -6.90 13.83 -12.78
C ALA A 142 -6.03 12.64 -12.34
N VAL A 143 -6.24 11.44 -12.91
CA VAL A 143 -5.43 10.24 -12.62
C VAL A 143 -4.60 9.78 -13.83
N LYS A 144 -4.52 10.61 -14.87
CA LYS A 144 -3.84 10.26 -16.13
C LYS A 144 -2.38 9.88 -15.92
N ASP A 145 -1.66 10.59 -15.04
CA ASP A 145 -0.23 10.35 -14.79
C ASP A 145 0.06 8.98 -14.16
N VAL A 146 -0.95 8.35 -13.56
CA VAL A 146 -0.82 7.00 -13.00
C VAL A 146 -1.48 5.92 -13.87
N ALA A 147 -2.09 6.29 -14.99
CA ALA A 147 -2.69 5.35 -15.93
C ALA A 147 -1.63 4.49 -16.64
N LEU A 148 -1.95 3.22 -16.85
CA LEU A 148 -1.06 2.27 -17.52
C LEU A 148 -0.71 2.75 -18.92
N GLU A 149 -1.69 3.18 -19.70
CA GLU A 149 -1.48 3.60 -21.09
C GLU A 149 -0.53 4.79 -21.15
N THR A 150 -0.76 5.82 -20.33
CA THR A 150 0.11 7.00 -20.27
C THR A 150 1.53 6.65 -19.84
N LYS A 151 1.71 5.72 -18.90
CA LYS A 151 3.05 5.26 -18.50
C LYS A 151 3.76 4.48 -19.60
N VAL A 152 3.03 3.65 -20.34
CA VAL A 152 3.59 2.91 -21.48
C VAL A 152 4.00 3.89 -22.58
N ASP A 153 3.14 4.85 -22.91
CA ASP A 153 3.44 5.87 -23.91
C ASP A 153 4.72 6.65 -23.56
N GLN A 154 4.86 7.07 -22.30
CA GLN A 154 6.07 7.74 -21.80
C GLN A 154 7.34 6.89 -22.01
N ILE A 155 7.28 5.59 -21.69
CA ILE A 155 8.42 4.67 -21.86
C ILE A 155 8.77 4.46 -23.34
N LEU A 156 7.78 4.51 -24.23
CA LEU A 156 8.01 4.33 -25.67
C LEU A 156 8.51 5.60 -26.36
N THR A 157 8.29 6.77 -25.75
CA THR A 157 8.76 8.07 -26.25
C THR A 157 10.14 8.47 -25.72
N ASP A 158 10.62 7.83 -24.65
CA ASP A 158 11.98 7.97 -24.10
C ASP A 158 12.99 7.04 -24.81
#